data_AF-B0WAR8-F1
#
_entry.id   AF-B0WAR8-F1
#
_cell.length_a   1.000
_cell.length_b   1.000
_cell.length_c   1.000
_cell.angle_alpha   90.00
_cell.angle_beta   90.00
_cell.angle_gamma   90.00
#
_symmetry.space_group_name_H-M   'P 1'
#
loop_
_entity.id
_entity.type
_entity.pdbx_description
1 polymer ?
#
loop_
_entity_poly.entity_id
_entity_poly.type
_entity_poly.pdbx_seq_one_letter_code
_entity_poly.pdbx_strand_id
1 'polypeptide(L)'
;MKLAAAVAVFVGLAASGYSLPVEPKPWALIPDGAGHLHIVNIDPVNIPTGEDEIEPHFNPESDVVFRLYTRRNPLHPQLIRWDDPSSIMNSNFNPENPTRFLIHGWIEGEDATLHWVIKDHFMRVGDFNVINVDWGAGAQTINYIGARNRVAGVGMITSRVIDVIRATSGQSRDLINVIGFSLGAHAAGNTGKGQNGQLNSVIALDPAGRLFSRGQADILTDTDAIYTEAIYTNAGLLAFDEPLCHANFYPNGGRSQPGCITSVCAHNRVNELFAESVSTANHFLSMRCADHSEILSGRCTSSGPYAKMGGEPSNRGRGVSGVYHLMTNSAAPFARG
;
A
#
# COMPACT_ATOMS: atom_id res chain seq x y z
N MET A 1 -53.45 52.70 33.94
CA MET A 1 -54.11 51.52 33.33
C MET A 1 -54.43 51.85 31.88
N LYS A 2 -53.68 51.22 30.96
CA LYS A 2 -53.91 50.98 29.51
C LYS A 2 -52.56 51.02 28.78
N LEU A 3 -51.96 49.84 28.68
CA LEU A 3 -50.99 49.50 27.64
C LEU A 3 -51.72 49.50 26.29
N ALA A 4 -51.08 50.02 25.24
CA ALA A 4 -51.34 49.61 23.87
C ALA A 4 -50.02 49.68 23.08
N ALA A 5 -49.65 48.53 22.53
CA ALA A 5 -48.36 48.20 21.95
C ALA A 5 -48.08 48.94 20.64
N ALA A 6 -46.82 49.36 20.47
CA ALA A 6 -46.27 49.70 19.16
C ALA A 6 -45.90 48.39 18.44
N VAL A 7 -46.50 48.17 17.27
CA VAL A 7 -46.17 47.06 16.38
C VAL A 7 -44.89 47.42 15.64
N ALA A 8 -43.78 46.78 16.00
CA ALA A 8 -42.55 46.81 15.21
C ALA A 8 -42.62 45.72 14.13
N VAL A 9 -42.72 46.15 12.87
CA VAL A 9 -42.59 45.26 11.71
C VAL A 9 -41.10 44.90 11.57
N PHE A 10 -40.74 43.67 11.90
CA PHE A 10 -39.43 43.11 11.57
C PHE A 10 -39.41 42.74 10.09
N VAL A 11 -38.71 43.52 9.27
CA VAL A 11 -38.30 43.09 7.93
C VAL A 11 -37.14 42.12 8.11
N GLY A 12 -37.45 40.82 8.10
CA GLY A 12 -36.43 39.77 8.03
C GLY A 12 -35.76 39.80 6.66
N LEU A 13 -34.53 40.31 6.60
CA LEU A 13 -33.63 40.00 5.48
C LEU A 13 -33.27 38.52 5.58
N ALA A 14 -33.95 37.70 4.78
CA ALA A 14 -33.50 36.34 4.50
C ALA A 14 -32.20 36.44 3.70
N ALA A 15 -31.06 36.38 4.40
CA ALA A 15 -29.79 36.09 3.77
C ALA A 15 -29.84 34.62 3.31
N SER A 16 -30.21 34.41 2.05
CA SER A 16 -29.98 33.15 1.35
C SER A 16 -28.47 32.98 1.21
N GLY A 17 -27.86 32.33 2.21
CA GLY A 17 -26.49 31.85 2.15
C GLY A 17 -26.43 30.73 1.12
N TYR A 18 -26.03 31.07 -0.11
CA TYR A 18 -25.56 30.07 -1.04
C TYR A 18 -24.24 29.52 -0.49
N SER A 19 -24.28 28.31 0.08
CA SER A 19 -23.06 27.53 0.24
C SER A 19 -22.63 27.15 -1.18
N LEU A 20 -21.66 27.88 -1.73
CA LEU A 20 -20.90 27.36 -2.85
C LEU A 20 -20.30 26.03 -2.39
N PRO A 21 -20.34 24.97 -3.21
CA PRO A 21 -19.57 23.78 -2.92
C PRO A 21 -18.12 24.23 -2.71
N VAL A 22 -17.55 23.90 -1.56
CA VAL A 22 -16.11 24.07 -1.36
C VAL A 22 -15.49 23.11 -2.36
N GLU A 23 -15.05 23.63 -3.51
CA GLU A 23 -14.15 22.89 -4.39
C GLU A 23 -13.00 22.39 -3.51
N PRO A 24 -12.66 21.09 -3.56
CA PRO A 24 -11.54 20.59 -2.79
C PRO A 24 -10.33 21.41 -3.19
N LYS A 25 -9.81 22.23 -2.26
CA LYS A 25 -8.60 23.01 -2.50
C LYS A 25 -7.56 22.03 -3.04
N PRO A 26 -6.90 22.33 -4.16
CA PRO A 26 -6.07 21.36 -4.87
C PRO A 26 -4.80 21.03 -4.09
N TRP A 27 -4.65 21.50 -2.85
CA TRP A 27 -3.44 21.41 -2.04
C TRP A 27 -3.67 20.51 -0.84
N ALA A 28 -2.87 19.45 -0.71
CA ALA A 28 -2.82 18.58 0.47
C ALA A 28 -1.47 18.68 1.17
N LEU A 29 -1.49 18.60 2.51
CA LEU A 29 -0.28 18.42 3.31
C LEU A 29 0.00 16.92 3.43
N ILE A 30 1.17 16.50 2.96
CA ILE A 30 1.54 15.10 2.84
C ILE A 30 2.90 14.90 3.51
N PRO A 31 2.97 14.14 4.62
CA PRO A 31 4.23 13.82 5.28
C PRO A 31 5.07 12.89 4.41
N ASP A 32 6.37 13.12 4.37
CA ASP A 32 7.35 12.17 3.86
C ASP A 32 7.62 11.02 4.85
N GLY A 33 8.50 10.08 4.45
CA GLY A 33 8.93 8.96 5.29
C GLY A 33 9.59 9.37 6.62
N ALA A 34 10.09 10.60 6.73
CA ALA A 34 10.66 11.18 7.94
C ALA A 34 9.66 12.03 8.74
N GLY A 35 8.42 12.18 8.26
CA GLY A 35 7.35 12.93 8.90
C GLY A 35 7.32 14.42 8.57
N HIS A 36 8.13 14.92 7.63
CA HIS A 36 8.05 16.32 7.20
C HIS A 36 6.88 16.53 6.24
N LEU A 37 6.06 17.55 6.49
CA LEU A 37 4.89 17.84 5.68
C LEU A 37 5.26 18.63 4.41
N HIS A 38 4.83 18.12 3.26
CA HIS A 38 4.95 18.75 1.95
C HIS A 38 3.57 19.23 1.48
N ILE A 39 3.47 20.47 0.99
CA ILE A 39 2.25 20.97 0.34
C ILE A 39 2.30 20.50 -1.10
N VAL A 40 1.31 19.71 -1.52
CA VAL A 40 1.28 19.11 -2.85
C VAL A 40 -0.03 19.41 -3.57
N ASN A 41 0.08 19.78 -4.85
CA ASN A 41 -1.06 19.87 -5.74
C ASN A 41 -1.57 18.46 -6.12
N ILE A 42 -2.78 18.12 -5.69
CA ILE A 42 -3.47 16.85 -5.95
C ILE A 42 -4.52 16.97 -7.08
N ASP A 43 -4.61 18.13 -7.74
CA ASP A 43 -5.47 18.35 -8.91
C ASP A 43 -4.71 17.98 -10.20
N PRO A 44 -5.11 16.90 -10.89
CA PRO A 44 -4.42 16.43 -12.08
C PRO A 44 -4.67 17.28 -13.33
N VAL A 45 -5.56 18.28 -13.26
CA VAL A 45 -5.97 19.14 -14.39
C VAL A 45 -5.36 20.53 -14.28
N ASN A 46 -5.20 21.06 -13.07
CA ASN A 46 -4.68 22.41 -12.81
C ASN A 46 -3.28 22.38 -12.17
N ILE A 47 -2.28 22.00 -12.96
CA ILE A 47 -0.87 22.11 -12.57
C ILE A 47 -0.39 23.56 -12.86
N PRO A 48 0.13 24.31 -11.88
CA PRO A 48 0.66 25.65 -12.11
C PRO A 48 1.79 25.61 -13.14
N THR A 49 1.73 26.48 -14.14
CA THR A 49 2.71 26.62 -15.24
C THR A 49 4.11 27.12 -14.79
N GLY A 50 4.40 27.08 -13.49
CA GLY A 50 5.69 27.43 -12.88
C GLY A 50 6.30 26.30 -12.05
N GLU A 51 5.63 25.14 -11.98
CA GLU A 51 6.18 23.87 -11.48
C GLU A 51 6.87 23.08 -12.62
N ASP A 52 7.29 23.78 -13.68
CA ASP A 52 8.18 23.28 -14.74
C ASP A 52 9.62 23.06 -14.22
N GLU A 53 9.80 22.54 -13.00
CA GLU A 53 11.02 21.80 -12.77
C GLU A 53 10.97 20.62 -13.74
N ILE A 54 11.93 20.58 -14.67
CA ILE A 54 12.11 19.42 -15.54
C ILE A 54 12.30 18.23 -14.61
N GLU A 55 11.22 17.48 -14.39
CA GLU A 55 11.24 16.27 -13.60
C GLU A 55 12.42 15.43 -14.07
N PRO A 56 13.37 15.08 -13.19
CA PRO A 56 14.52 14.29 -13.59
C PRO A 56 14.02 13.04 -14.29
N HIS A 57 14.65 12.73 -15.42
CA HIS A 57 14.28 11.55 -16.21
C HIS A 57 14.48 10.31 -15.33
N PHE A 58 13.38 9.64 -14.99
CA PHE A 58 13.40 8.41 -14.24
C PHE A 58 13.60 7.22 -15.18
N ASN A 59 14.70 6.50 -14.98
CA ASN A 59 14.96 5.23 -15.63
C ASN A 59 14.92 4.09 -14.60
N PRO A 60 13.90 3.22 -14.62
CA PRO A 60 13.79 2.11 -13.68
C PRO A 60 15.03 1.22 -13.61
N GLU A 61 15.76 1.06 -14.72
CA GLU A 61 16.94 0.18 -14.79
C GLU A 61 18.15 0.69 -14.00
N SER A 62 18.32 2.02 -13.90
CA SER A 62 19.42 2.64 -13.17
C SER A 62 19.02 3.17 -11.80
N ASP A 63 17.75 3.54 -11.65
CA ASP A 63 17.30 4.36 -10.52
C ASP A 63 16.57 3.55 -9.45
N VAL A 64 16.11 2.32 -9.77
CA VAL A 64 15.55 1.41 -8.78
C VAL A 64 16.65 0.56 -8.15
N VAL A 65 16.73 0.59 -6.83
CA VAL A 65 17.78 -0.07 -6.06
C VAL A 65 17.20 -1.22 -5.24
N PHE A 66 17.72 -2.42 -5.46
CA PHE A 66 17.30 -3.64 -4.76
C PHE A 66 18.27 -3.96 -3.62
N ARG A 67 17.81 -3.79 -2.38
CA ARG A 67 18.62 -3.98 -1.17
C ARG A 67 18.24 -5.29 -0.48
N LEU A 68 19.10 -6.30 -0.58
CA LEU A 68 18.94 -7.58 0.08
C LEU A 68 19.37 -7.51 1.55
N TYR A 69 18.46 -7.91 2.42
CA TYR A 69 18.68 -8.20 3.82
C TYR A 69 18.42 -9.68 4.09
N THR A 70 19.25 -10.25 4.94
CA THR A 70 19.07 -11.58 5.52
C THR A 70 19.46 -11.50 6.99
N ARG A 71 19.26 -12.58 7.76
CA ARG A 71 19.75 -12.64 9.15
C ARG A 71 21.27 -12.54 9.27
N ARG A 72 22.01 -12.79 8.19
CA ARG A 72 23.48 -12.63 8.15
C ARG A 72 23.91 -11.18 7.96
N ASN A 73 23.01 -10.32 7.48
CA ASN A 73 23.26 -8.90 7.25
C ASN A 73 22.00 -8.06 7.53
N PRO A 74 21.47 -8.06 8.77
CA PRO A 74 20.17 -7.46 9.07
C PRO A 74 20.18 -5.92 9.06
N LEU A 75 21.38 -5.31 9.19
CA LEU A 75 21.58 -3.87 9.28
C LEU A 75 22.13 -3.24 7.99
N HIS A 76 22.98 -3.98 7.26
CA HIS A 76 23.66 -3.47 6.06
C HIS A 76 23.27 -4.32 4.85
N PRO A 77 22.60 -3.73 3.84
CA PRO A 77 22.14 -4.49 2.70
C PRO A 77 23.28 -4.88 1.77
N GLN A 78 23.06 -5.95 1.02
CA GLN A 78 23.83 -6.26 -0.18
C GLN A 78 22.98 -5.90 -1.40
N LEU A 79 23.58 -5.26 -2.40
CA LEU A 79 22.83 -4.85 -3.59
C LEU A 79 22.63 -6.03 -4.52
N ILE A 80 21.39 -6.23 -4.96
CA ILE A 80 21.03 -7.15 -6.02
C ILE A 80 20.83 -6.36 -7.30
N ARG A 81 21.35 -6.88 -8.40
CA ARG A 81 21.34 -6.19 -9.69
C ARG A 81 20.74 -7.08 -10.77
N TRP A 82 19.94 -6.48 -11.64
CA TRP A 82 19.36 -7.19 -12.79
C TRP A 82 20.40 -7.44 -13.89
N ASP A 83 21.45 -6.61 -13.95
CA ASP A 83 22.50 -6.64 -14.98
C ASP A 83 23.78 -7.37 -14.54
N ASP A 84 23.85 -7.81 -13.27
CA ASP A 84 25.01 -8.52 -12.72
C ASP A 84 24.56 -9.72 -11.87
N PRO A 85 24.50 -10.93 -12.46
CA PRO A 85 24.21 -12.17 -11.72
C PRO A 85 25.16 -12.44 -10.55
N SER A 86 26.39 -11.92 -10.60
CA SER A 86 27.38 -12.07 -9.52
C SER A 86 26.94 -11.36 -8.24
N SER A 87 26.11 -10.31 -8.36
CA SER A 87 25.51 -9.63 -7.21
C SER A 87 24.67 -10.58 -6.34
N ILE A 88 24.05 -11.60 -6.93
CA ILE A 88 23.28 -12.63 -6.22
C ILE A 88 24.24 -13.70 -5.66
N MET A 89 25.14 -14.24 -6.48
CA MET A 89 26.06 -15.32 -6.09
C MET A 89 27.01 -14.92 -4.95
N ASN A 90 27.44 -13.66 -4.91
CA ASN A 90 28.38 -13.15 -3.91
C ASN A 90 27.67 -12.51 -2.71
N SER A 91 26.34 -12.61 -2.64
CA SER A 91 25.55 -12.13 -1.51
C SER A 91 25.22 -13.25 -0.52
N ASN A 92 24.49 -12.90 0.53
CA ASN A 92 23.91 -13.84 1.48
C ASN A 92 22.60 -14.48 0.99
N PHE A 93 22.19 -14.23 -0.26
CA PHE A 93 20.97 -14.80 -0.84
C PHE A 93 21.01 -16.32 -0.77
N ASN A 94 19.90 -16.92 -0.30
CA ASN A 94 19.74 -18.36 -0.26
C ASN A 94 18.46 -18.78 -0.98
N PRO A 95 18.53 -19.54 -2.10
CA PRO A 95 17.33 -19.91 -2.86
C PRO A 95 16.32 -20.76 -2.09
N GLU A 96 16.76 -21.48 -1.06
CA GLU A 96 15.89 -22.31 -0.20
C GLU A 96 15.05 -21.47 0.78
N ASN A 97 15.47 -20.23 1.05
CA ASN A 97 14.74 -19.34 1.95
C ASN A 97 13.62 -18.60 1.19
N PRO A 98 12.45 -18.36 1.81
CA PRO A 98 11.42 -17.56 1.19
C PRO A 98 11.90 -16.13 0.90
N THR A 99 11.55 -15.60 -0.27
CA THR A 99 11.93 -14.26 -0.72
C THR A 99 10.75 -13.31 -0.63
N ARG A 100 10.95 -12.14 -0.02
CA ARG A 100 9.93 -11.10 0.18
C ARG A 100 10.42 -9.80 -0.44
N PHE A 101 9.80 -9.38 -1.53
CA PHE A 101 10.02 -8.06 -2.11
C PHE A 101 9.12 -7.06 -1.41
N LEU A 102 9.68 -5.91 -1.04
CA LEU A 102 9.05 -4.86 -0.28
C LEU A 102 9.12 -3.57 -1.10
N ILE A 103 7.98 -3.08 -1.62
CA ILE A 103 7.92 -1.92 -2.52
C ILE A 103 7.17 -0.76 -1.83
N HIS A 104 7.87 0.35 -1.59
CA HIS A 104 7.31 1.53 -0.93
C HIS A 104 6.42 2.38 -1.85
N GLY A 105 5.76 3.39 -1.26
CA GLY A 105 4.84 4.29 -1.92
C GLY A 105 5.45 5.62 -2.38
N TRP A 106 4.56 6.58 -2.64
CA TRP A 106 4.89 7.94 -3.05
C TRP A 106 5.51 8.76 -1.88
N ILE A 107 6.45 9.64 -2.19
CA ILE A 107 7.22 10.47 -1.22
C ILE A 107 8.10 9.63 -0.26
N GLU A 108 8.12 8.31 -0.41
CA GLU A 108 9.02 7.41 0.30
C GLU A 108 10.27 7.08 -0.54
N GLY A 109 11.32 6.58 0.11
CA GLY A 109 12.54 6.11 -0.54
C GLY A 109 13.20 4.99 0.27
N GLU A 110 14.53 5.02 0.38
CA GLU A 110 15.30 4.04 1.15
C GLU A 110 14.77 3.85 2.58
N ASP A 111 14.38 4.94 3.24
CA ASP A 111 13.96 5.01 4.63
C ASP A 111 12.46 4.71 4.86
N ALA A 112 11.72 4.27 3.83
CA ALA A 112 10.29 3.95 3.91
C ALA A 112 9.91 3.10 5.14
N THR A 113 8.78 3.39 5.77
CA THR A 113 8.36 2.69 7.00
C THR A 113 8.23 1.17 6.77
N LEU A 114 7.65 0.79 5.62
CA LEU A 114 7.50 -0.60 5.18
C LEU A 114 8.85 -1.34 5.15
N HIS A 115 9.93 -0.70 4.71
CA HIS A 115 11.25 -1.32 4.54
C HIS A 115 11.90 -1.77 5.84
N TRP A 116 11.57 -1.13 6.97
CA TRP A 116 12.17 -1.45 8.27
C TRP A 116 11.23 -2.28 9.12
N VAL A 117 9.98 -1.81 9.28
CA VAL A 117 9.03 -2.44 10.19
C VAL A 117 8.67 -3.85 9.71
N ILE A 118 8.39 -4.04 8.42
CA ILE A 118 8.01 -5.37 7.90
C ILE A 118 9.23 -6.29 7.80
N LYS A 119 10.37 -5.78 7.31
CA LYS A 119 11.64 -6.53 7.25
C LYS A 119 12.00 -7.11 8.61
N ASP A 120 11.98 -6.30 9.66
CA ASP A 120 12.39 -6.74 11.00
C ASP A 120 11.47 -7.83 11.55
N HIS A 121 10.18 -7.79 11.24
CA HIS A 121 9.26 -8.87 11.62
C HIS A 121 9.57 -10.17 10.88
N PHE A 122 9.91 -10.13 9.59
CA PHE A 122 10.39 -11.33 8.87
C PHE A 122 11.68 -11.89 9.49
N MET A 123 12.65 -11.04 9.85
CA MET A 123 13.91 -11.48 10.46
C MET A 123 13.74 -12.16 11.83
N ARG A 124 12.63 -11.91 12.53
CA ARG A 124 12.30 -12.53 13.83
C ARG A 124 11.69 -13.91 13.69
N VAL A 125 10.93 -14.16 12.63
CA VAL A 125 10.13 -15.40 12.49
C VAL A 125 10.84 -16.50 11.72
N GLY A 126 11.91 -16.20 10.98
CA GLY A 126 12.68 -17.22 10.27
C GLY A 126 13.78 -16.66 9.38
N ASP A 127 14.32 -17.55 8.54
CA ASP A 127 15.34 -17.21 7.56
C ASP A 127 14.66 -16.80 6.24
N PHE A 128 14.82 -15.53 5.86
CA PHE A 128 14.22 -14.95 4.65
C PHE A 128 15.30 -14.22 3.83
N ASN A 129 15.04 -14.12 2.52
CA ASN A 129 15.63 -13.09 1.68
C ASN A 129 14.64 -11.92 1.61
N VAL A 130 14.87 -10.82 2.33
CA VAL A 130 14.02 -9.63 2.24
C VAL A 130 14.69 -8.62 1.31
N ILE A 131 14.03 -8.26 0.22
CA ILE A 131 14.56 -7.34 -0.78
C ILE A 131 13.71 -6.08 -0.78
N ASN A 132 14.28 -5.00 -0.25
CA ASN A 132 13.66 -3.67 -0.33
C ASN A 132 13.87 -3.12 -1.74
N VAL A 133 12.77 -2.69 -2.37
CA VAL A 133 12.73 -2.10 -3.70
C VAL A 133 12.57 -0.61 -3.54
N ASP A 134 13.70 0.09 -3.55
CA ASP A 134 13.77 1.53 -3.43
C ASP A 134 13.71 2.18 -4.81
N TRP A 135 12.63 2.88 -5.07
CA TRP A 135 12.42 3.69 -6.25
C TRP A 135 12.25 5.17 -5.87
N GLY A 136 12.87 5.60 -4.76
CA GLY A 136 12.84 6.97 -4.25
C GLY A 136 13.17 8.02 -5.31
N ALA A 137 14.11 7.73 -6.22
CA ALA A 137 14.43 8.58 -7.37
C ALA A 137 13.21 8.91 -8.26
N GLY A 138 12.22 8.02 -8.33
CA GLY A 138 10.96 8.24 -9.04
C GLY A 138 9.76 8.55 -8.13
N ALA A 139 9.85 8.31 -6.83
CA ALA A 139 8.76 8.45 -5.88
C ALA A 139 8.81 9.74 -5.05
N GLN A 140 10.02 10.26 -4.75
CA GLN A 140 10.24 11.46 -3.93
C GLN A 140 10.09 12.73 -4.76
N THR A 141 8.89 12.94 -5.28
CA THR A 141 8.50 14.15 -6.00
C THR A 141 7.13 14.61 -5.52
N ILE A 142 6.88 15.93 -5.57
CA ILE A 142 5.55 16.49 -5.39
C ILE A 142 4.62 16.17 -6.58
N ASN A 143 5.17 15.81 -7.75
CA ASN A 143 4.40 15.45 -8.93
C ASN A 143 3.82 14.03 -8.82
N TYR A 144 2.63 13.92 -8.23
CA TYR A 144 1.93 12.65 -8.08
C TYR A 144 1.68 11.95 -9.41
N ILE A 145 1.34 12.68 -10.49
CA ILE A 145 1.10 12.08 -11.81
C ILE A 145 2.39 11.42 -12.33
N GLY A 146 3.53 12.11 -12.18
CA GLY A 146 4.85 11.58 -12.53
C GLY A 146 5.13 10.28 -11.78
N ALA A 147 5.02 10.29 -10.45
CA ALA A 147 5.22 9.09 -9.64
C ALA A 147 4.25 7.95 -10.00
N ARG A 148 2.97 8.25 -10.20
CA ARG A 148 1.94 7.28 -10.61
C ARG A 148 2.27 6.64 -11.96
N ASN A 149 2.77 7.39 -12.93
CA ASN A 149 3.11 6.85 -14.24
C ASN A 149 4.39 5.99 -14.23
N ARG A 150 5.21 6.07 -13.18
CA ARG A 150 6.44 5.28 -13.03
C ARG A 150 6.19 3.86 -12.49
N VAL A 151 5.02 3.58 -11.88
CA VAL A 151 4.74 2.30 -11.18
C VAL A 151 4.88 1.07 -12.06
N ALA A 152 4.47 1.14 -13.33
CA ALA A 152 4.61 0.03 -14.27
C ALA A 152 6.09 -0.29 -14.52
N GLY A 153 6.92 0.75 -14.71
CA GLY A 153 8.37 0.61 -14.88
C GLY A 153 9.03 -0.04 -13.67
N VAL A 154 8.67 0.39 -12.45
CA VAL A 154 9.15 -0.19 -11.18
C VAL A 154 8.78 -1.68 -11.08
N GLY A 155 7.54 -2.04 -11.43
CA GLY A 155 7.10 -3.43 -11.43
C GLY A 155 7.85 -4.29 -12.45
N MET A 156 8.06 -3.78 -13.66
CA MET A 156 8.76 -4.51 -14.72
C MET A 156 10.24 -4.74 -14.40
N ILE A 157 10.94 -3.76 -13.82
CA ILE A 157 12.34 -3.97 -13.41
C ILE A 157 12.44 -4.94 -12.22
N THR A 158 11.48 -4.91 -11.29
CA THR A 158 11.40 -5.88 -10.19
C THR A 158 11.17 -7.31 -10.72
N SER A 159 10.29 -7.46 -11.72
CA SER A 159 10.08 -8.74 -12.42
C SER A 159 11.38 -9.24 -13.07
N ARG A 160 12.15 -8.35 -13.69
CA ARG A 160 13.44 -8.71 -14.30
C ARG A 160 14.47 -9.18 -13.26
N VAL A 161 14.53 -8.54 -12.09
CA VAL A 161 15.38 -9.02 -10.98
C VAL A 161 14.96 -10.41 -10.51
N ILE A 162 13.65 -10.69 -10.43
CA ILE A 162 13.15 -12.03 -10.13
C ILE A 162 13.66 -13.04 -11.18
N ASP A 163 13.57 -12.73 -12.47
CA ASP A 163 14.06 -13.64 -13.51
C ASP A 163 15.56 -13.93 -13.38
N VAL A 164 16.37 -12.92 -13.05
CA VAL A 164 17.82 -13.08 -12.83
C VAL A 164 18.12 -13.90 -11.59
N ILE A 165 17.41 -13.68 -10.48
CA ILE A 165 17.50 -14.50 -9.26
C ILE A 165 17.21 -15.96 -9.60
N ARG A 166 16.13 -16.23 -10.34
CA ARG A 166 15.72 -17.58 -10.70
C ARG A 166 16.72 -18.26 -11.63
N ALA A 167 17.19 -17.55 -12.66
CA ALA A 167 18.17 -18.07 -13.60
C ALA A 167 19.52 -18.38 -12.91
N THR A 168 19.90 -17.59 -11.91
CA THR A 168 21.20 -17.71 -11.22
C THR A 168 21.19 -18.74 -10.10
N SER A 169 20.10 -18.78 -9.31
CA SER A 169 20.03 -19.56 -8.07
C SER A 169 19.11 -20.78 -8.15
N GLY A 170 18.25 -20.86 -9.17
CA GLY A 170 17.21 -21.90 -9.29
C GLY A 170 15.98 -21.69 -8.40
N GLN A 171 15.85 -20.56 -7.69
CA GLN A 171 14.73 -20.34 -6.77
C GLN A 171 13.35 -20.50 -7.47
N SER A 172 12.43 -21.21 -6.82
CA SER A 172 11.05 -21.33 -7.31
C SER A 172 10.25 -20.05 -7.07
N ARG A 173 9.35 -19.72 -8.01
CA ARG A 173 8.35 -18.64 -7.83
C ARG A 173 7.42 -18.91 -6.66
N ASP A 174 7.25 -20.17 -6.26
CA ASP A 174 6.47 -20.59 -5.10
C ASP A 174 6.99 -20.05 -3.77
N LEU A 175 8.24 -19.56 -3.73
CA LEU A 175 8.85 -18.98 -2.54
C LEU A 175 8.83 -17.45 -2.54
N ILE A 176 8.33 -16.81 -3.60
CA ILE A 176 8.44 -15.37 -3.82
C ILE A 176 7.09 -14.69 -3.59
N ASN A 177 7.06 -13.79 -2.60
CA ASN A 177 5.96 -12.85 -2.41
C ASN A 177 6.42 -11.42 -2.71
N VAL A 178 5.55 -10.62 -3.30
CA VAL A 178 5.78 -9.20 -3.55
C VAL A 178 4.74 -8.40 -2.77
N ILE A 179 5.21 -7.53 -1.88
CA ILE A 179 4.40 -6.77 -0.95
C ILE A 179 4.61 -5.30 -1.29
N GLY A 180 3.54 -4.58 -1.61
CA GLY A 180 3.62 -3.19 -2.04
C GLY A 180 2.66 -2.30 -1.27
N PHE A 181 3.12 -1.11 -0.90
CA PHE A 181 2.32 -0.10 -0.19
C PHE A 181 1.95 1.07 -1.09
N SER A 182 0.72 1.58 -1.00
CA SER A 182 0.28 2.77 -1.74
C SER A 182 0.49 2.63 -3.26
N LEU A 183 1.26 3.51 -3.92
CA LEU A 183 1.67 3.32 -5.34
C LEU A 183 2.48 2.02 -5.56
N GLY A 184 3.27 1.61 -4.57
CA GLY A 184 4.02 0.36 -4.57
C GLY A 184 3.13 -0.88 -4.66
N ALA A 185 1.87 -0.83 -4.23
CA ALA A 185 0.92 -1.92 -4.40
C ALA A 185 0.63 -2.20 -5.88
N HIS A 186 0.53 -1.15 -6.69
CA HIS A 186 0.38 -1.29 -8.14
C HIS A 186 1.69 -1.74 -8.80
N ALA A 187 2.84 -1.25 -8.34
CA ALA A 187 4.14 -1.78 -8.77
C ALA A 187 4.31 -3.28 -8.44
N ALA A 188 3.79 -3.74 -7.30
CA ALA A 188 3.74 -5.16 -6.93
C ALA A 188 2.84 -5.96 -7.88
N GLY A 189 1.67 -5.43 -8.22
CA GLY A 189 0.80 -6.02 -9.24
C GLY A 189 1.48 -6.10 -10.62
N ASN A 190 2.17 -5.05 -11.05
CA ASN A 190 2.94 -5.04 -12.31
C ASN A 190 4.12 -6.02 -12.29
N THR A 191 4.78 -6.21 -11.14
CA THR A 191 5.77 -7.29 -10.96
C THR A 191 5.13 -8.66 -11.23
N GLY A 192 3.94 -8.86 -10.68
CA GLY A 192 3.12 -10.04 -10.90
C GLY A 192 2.76 -10.30 -12.37
N LYS A 193 2.31 -9.25 -13.09
CA LYS A 193 2.06 -9.29 -14.54
C LYS A 193 3.29 -9.69 -15.33
N GLY A 194 4.46 -9.09 -15.03
CA GLY A 194 5.73 -9.46 -15.64
C GLY A 194 6.14 -10.91 -15.39
N GLN A 195 5.67 -11.51 -14.30
CA GLN A 195 5.86 -12.91 -13.95
C GLN A 195 4.69 -13.82 -14.39
N ASN A 196 3.79 -13.31 -15.23
CA ASN A 196 2.60 -13.99 -15.75
C ASN A 196 1.64 -14.51 -14.66
N GLY A 197 1.54 -13.81 -13.53
CA GLY A 197 0.69 -14.22 -12.41
C GLY A 197 1.18 -15.46 -11.67
N GLN A 198 2.43 -15.88 -11.87
CA GLN A 198 2.95 -17.15 -11.31
C GLN A 198 3.69 -17.00 -9.99
N LEU A 199 3.75 -15.81 -9.41
CA LEU A 199 4.30 -15.59 -8.08
C LEU A 199 3.42 -16.26 -7.02
N ASN A 200 4.01 -16.65 -5.89
CA ASN A 200 3.25 -17.24 -4.78
C ASN A 200 2.13 -16.28 -4.36
N SER A 201 2.51 -15.05 -4.00
CA SER A 201 1.54 -14.04 -3.55
C SER A 201 1.94 -12.63 -3.95
N VAL A 202 0.94 -11.80 -4.26
CA VAL A 202 1.06 -10.34 -4.25
C VAL A 202 0.19 -9.79 -3.12
N ILE A 203 0.77 -9.01 -2.22
CA ILE A 203 0.06 -8.41 -1.09
C ILE A 203 0.10 -6.89 -1.22
N ALA A 204 -1.07 -6.28 -1.30
CA ALA A 204 -1.26 -4.85 -1.45
C ALA A 204 -1.66 -4.21 -0.13
N LEU A 205 -0.80 -3.32 0.35
CA LEU A 205 -1.00 -2.59 1.58
C LEU A 205 -1.56 -1.21 1.20
N ASP A 206 -2.85 -1.02 1.47
CA ASP A 206 -3.63 0.20 1.21
C ASP A 206 -3.36 0.79 -0.19
N PRO A 207 -3.69 0.04 -1.28
CA PRO A 207 -3.32 0.39 -2.65
C PRO A 207 -3.85 1.78 -3.03
N ALA A 208 -3.02 2.63 -3.65
CA ALA A 208 -3.39 4.02 -3.94
C ALA A 208 -4.64 4.15 -4.84
N GLY A 209 -5.56 5.05 -4.49
CA GLY A 209 -6.81 5.23 -5.23
C GLY A 209 -6.72 6.23 -6.37
N ARG A 210 -5.99 7.35 -6.16
CA ARG A 210 -5.99 8.48 -7.10
C ARG A 210 -5.31 8.10 -8.41
N LEU A 211 -5.99 8.41 -9.52
CA LEU A 211 -5.54 8.13 -10.91
C LEU A 211 -5.43 6.63 -11.24
N PHE A 212 -6.08 5.78 -10.45
CA PHE A 212 -6.31 4.38 -10.78
C PHE A 212 -7.79 4.12 -11.03
N SER A 213 -8.08 3.32 -12.05
CA SER A 213 -9.41 2.86 -12.41
C SER A 213 -9.35 1.41 -12.83
N ARG A 214 -10.41 0.63 -12.55
CA ARG A 214 -10.50 -0.75 -13.01
C ARG A 214 -10.29 -0.85 -14.52
N GLY A 215 -9.55 -1.87 -14.93
CA GLY A 215 -9.25 -2.15 -16.34
C GLY A 215 -8.04 -1.39 -16.90
N GLN A 216 -7.44 -0.46 -16.14
CA GLN A 216 -6.15 0.09 -16.53
C GLN A 216 -5.07 -1.00 -16.51
N ALA A 217 -4.14 -0.97 -17.47
CA ALA A 217 -3.12 -2.01 -17.61
C ALA A 217 -2.16 -2.09 -16.41
N ASP A 218 -1.97 -0.97 -15.70
CA ASP A 218 -1.05 -0.84 -14.58
C ASP A 218 -1.72 -0.92 -13.21
N ILE A 219 -3.04 -1.17 -13.15
CA ILE A 219 -3.72 -1.40 -11.87
C ILE A 219 -3.46 -2.83 -11.37
N LEU A 220 -3.38 -2.99 -10.06
CA LEU A 220 -3.34 -4.29 -9.40
C LEU A 220 -4.67 -5.03 -9.61
N THR A 221 -4.61 -6.34 -9.89
CA THR A 221 -5.78 -7.21 -10.01
C THR A 221 -5.57 -8.56 -9.33
N ASP A 222 -6.63 -9.37 -9.28
CA ASP A 222 -6.59 -10.71 -8.71
C ASP A 222 -5.69 -11.68 -9.49
N THR A 223 -5.53 -11.48 -10.80
CA THR A 223 -4.69 -12.29 -11.69
C THR A 223 -3.17 -12.08 -11.55
N ASP A 224 -2.72 -11.11 -10.74
CA ASP A 224 -1.31 -10.74 -10.69
C ASP A 224 -0.43 -11.75 -9.92
N ALA A 225 -1.01 -12.73 -9.24
CA ALA A 225 -0.30 -13.85 -8.63
C ALA A 225 -1.24 -15.03 -8.41
N ILE A 226 -0.69 -16.19 -7.99
CA ILE A 226 -1.49 -17.35 -7.59
C ILE A 226 -2.42 -17.01 -6.42
N TYR A 227 -1.99 -16.11 -5.55
CA TYR A 227 -2.80 -15.52 -4.51
C TYR A 227 -2.57 -14.01 -4.43
N THR A 228 -3.66 -13.25 -4.26
CA THR A 228 -3.57 -11.80 -4.11
C THR A 228 -4.40 -11.38 -2.91
N GLU A 229 -3.84 -10.48 -2.11
CA GLU A 229 -4.48 -9.96 -0.91
C GLU A 229 -4.34 -8.44 -0.88
N ALA A 230 -5.41 -7.74 -0.53
CA ALA A 230 -5.36 -6.31 -0.26
C ALA A 230 -5.86 -6.00 1.14
N ILE A 231 -5.16 -5.11 1.85
CA ILE A 231 -5.53 -4.63 3.18
C ILE A 231 -5.79 -3.13 3.06
N TYR A 232 -7.04 -2.71 3.32
CA TYR A 232 -7.48 -1.34 3.19
C TYR A 232 -7.61 -0.69 4.56
N THR A 233 -6.87 0.38 4.81
CA THR A 233 -6.92 1.16 6.05
C THR A 233 -7.39 2.60 5.80
N ASN A 234 -7.34 3.08 4.55
CA ASN A 234 -7.82 4.39 4.14
C ASN A 234 -8.56 4.41 2.78
N ALA A 235 -9.39 3.38 2.53
CA ALA A 235 -10.20 3.17 1.32
C ALA A 235 -11.09 4.37 0.98
N GLY A 236 -11.19 4.72 -0.30
CA GLY A 236 -12.04 5.81 -0.80
C GLY A 236 -11.54 7.20 -0.43
N LEU A 237 -10.38 7.31 0.22
CA LEU A 237 -9.69 8.57 0.55
C LEU A 237 -8.34 8.62 -0.18
N LEU A 238 -7.30 8.03 0.40
CA LEU A 238 -6.00 7.88 -0.28
C LEU A 238 -5.88 6.54 -1.00
N ALA A 239 -6.53 5.50 -0.49
CA ALA A 239 -6.53 4.18 -1.11
C ALA A 239 -7.75 3.95 -2.02
N PHE A 240 -7.62 2.98 -2.91
CA PHE A 240 -8.68 2.51 -3.79
C PHE A 240 -9.85 1.99 -2.95
N ASP A 241 -11.09 2.30 -3.36
CA ASP A 241 -12.26 2.01 -2.54
C ASP A 241 -12.74 0.57 -2.69
N GLU A 242 -12.71 0.01 -3.91
CA GLU A 242 -13.32 -1.28 -4.20
C GLU A 242 -12.35 -2.48 -4.10
N PRO A 243 -12.84 -3.71 -3.89
CA PRO A 243 -12.03 -4.92 -3.85
C PRO A 243 -11.22 -5.18 -5.15
N LEU A 244 -9.89 -5.20 -5.08
CA LEU A 244 -9.00 -5.47 -6.22
C LEU A 244 -8.46 -6.91 -6.29
N CYS A 245 -8.40 -7.63 -5.17
CA CYS A 245 -7.67 -8.90 -5.05
C CYS A 245 -8.59 -10.09 -4.76
N HIS A 246 -8.03 -11.30 -4.70
CA HIS A 246 -8.79 -12.48 -4.27
C HIS A 246 -9.38 -12.29 -2.88
N ALA A 247 -8.58 -11.80 -1.92
CA ALA A 247 -9.01 -11.47 -0.56
C ALA A 247 -8.80 -9.99 -0.26
N ASN A 248 -9.78 -9.37 0.40
CA ASN A 248 -9.80 -7.92 0.63
C ASN A 248 -10.20 -7.67 2.09
N PHE A 249 -9.29 -7.15 2.89
CA PHE A 249 -9.45 -6.95 4.33
C PHE A 249 -9.65 -5.47 4.66
N TYR A 250 -10.67 -5.16 5.45
CA TYR A 250 -11.05 -3.80 5.84
C TYR A 250 -11.02 -3.66 7.37
N PRO A 251 -9.83 -3.59 7.99
CA PRO A 251 -9.68 -3.32 9.43
C PRO A 251 -10.39 -2.02 9.81
N ASN A 252 -11.24 -2.11 10.83
CA ASN A 252 -12.00 -0.99 11.37
C ASN A 252 -12.89 -0.29 10.33
N GLY A 253 -13.40 -1.06 9.35
CA GLY A 253 -14.20 -0.55 8.24
C GLY A 253 -13.35 0.03 7.10
N GLY A 254 -12.03 -0.04 7.21
CA GLY A 254 -11.06 0.23 6.14
C GLY A 254 -10.88 1.67 5.70
N ARG A 255 -11.53 2.65 6.35
CA ARG A 255 -11.38 4.09 6.02
C ARG A 255 -10.62 4.89 7.07
N SER A 256 -10.82 4.58 8.34
CA SER A 256 -10.22 5.28 9.47
C SER A 256 -9.73 4.26 10.49
N GLN A 257 -8.60 4.54 11.14
CA GLN A 257 -7.96 3.60 12.03
C GLN A 257 -7.91 4.12 13.46
N PRO A 258 -8.16 3.27 14.47
CA PRO A 258 -8.02 3.66 15.87
C PRO A 258 -6.62 4.23 16.16
N GLY A 259 -6.58 5.38 16.85
CA GLY A 259 -5.33 6.10 17.13
C GLY A 259 -4.84 7.02 16.00
N CYS A 260 -5.50 7.05 14.84
CA CYS A 260 -5.19 7.98 13.76
C CYS A 260 -6.17 9.14 13.68
N ILE A 261 -5.62 10.36 13.62
CA ILE A 261 -6.39 11.61 13.48
C ILE A 261 -6.45 12.06 12.02
N THR A 262 -5.49 11.65 11.19
CA THR A 262 -5.35 12.07 9.78
C THR A 262 -5.50 10.90 8.82
N SER A 263 -5.92 11.21 7.59
CA SER A 263 -5.97 10.24 6.49
C SER A 263 -4.62 9.60 6.23
N VAL A 264 -3.54 10.37 6.35
CA VAL A 264 -2.19 9.87 6.12
C VAL A 264 -1.73 8.91 7.22
N CYS A 265 -2.11 9.15 8.48
CA CYS A 265 -1.88 8.17 9.55
C CYS A 265 -2.63 6.87 9.25
N ALA A 266 -3.92 6.97 8.86
CA ALA A 266 -4.71 5.79 8.51
C ALA A 266 -4.12 5.04 7.31
N HIS A 267 -3.61 5.74 6.30
CA HIS A 267 -2.94 5.16 5.14
C HIS A 267 -1.69 4.37 5.56
N ASN A 268 -0.82 4.97 6.38
CA ASN A 268 0.41 4.34 6.85
C ASN A 268 0.21 3.19 7.86
N ARG A 269 -0.91 3.18 8.60
CA ARG A 269 -1.20 2.16 9.63
C ARG A 269 -1.13 0.74 9.07
N VAL A 270 -1.42 0.52 7.80
CA VAL A 270 -1.34 -0.80 7.17
C VAL A 270 0.05 -1.45 7.30
N ASN A 271 1.13 -0.65 7.30
CA ASN A 271 2.50 -1.15 7.44
C ASN A 271 2.72 -1.81 8.81
N GLU A 272 2.22 -1.20 9.88
CA GLU A 272 2.30 -1.73 11.24
C GLU A 272 1.40 -2.95 11.44
N LEU A 273 0.17 -2.90 10.90
CA LEU A 273 -0.78 -4.02 10.98
C LEU A 273 -0.22 -5.26 10.25
N PHE A 274 0.30 -5.07 9.05
CA PHE A 274 0.90 -6.17 8.29
C PHE A 274 2.16 -6.70 8.99
N ALA A 275 3.06 -5.83 9.45
CA ALA A 275 4.24 -6.26 10.19
C ALA A 275 3.88 -7.09 11.42
N GLU A 276 2.94 -6.63 12.26
CA GLU A 276 2.48 -7.40 13.41
C GLU A 276 1.87 -8.74 12.96
N SER A 277 1.12 -8.77 11.86
CA SER A 277 0.48 -10.00 11.36
C SER A 277 1.49 -11.12 11.05
N VAL A 278 2.72 -10.77 10.65
CA VAL A 278 3.80 -11.71 10.33
C VAL A 278 4.25 -12.50 11.55
N SER A 279 4.28 -11.90 12.74
CA SER A 279 4.89 -12.51 13.93
C SER A 279 3.96 -12.70 15.13
N THR A 280 2.74 -12.16 15.08
CA THR A 280 1.82 -12.20 16.23
C THR A 280 1.16 -13.57 16.37
N ALA A 281 1.13 -14.06 17.61
CA ALA A 281 0.41 -15.29 17.97
C ALA A 281 -1.12 -15.08 18.06
N ASN A 282 -1.57 -13.85 18.29
CA ASN A 282 -3.00 -13.54 18.39
C ASN A 282 -3.70 -13.61 17.04
N HIS A 283 -2.95 -13.40 15.96
CA HIS A 283 -3.47 -13.26 14.59
C HIS A 283 -4.48 -12.12 14.41
N PHE A 284 -4.69 -11.72 13.16
CA PHE A 284 -5.75 -10.79 12.79
C PHE A 284 -6.93 -11.58 12.19
N LEU A 285 -7.66 -12.31 13.05
CA LEU A 285 -8.81 -13.07 12.57
C LEU A 285 -9.89 -12.12 12.08
N SER A 286 -10.38 -12.41 10.88
CA SER A 286 -11.28 -11.53 10.15
C SER A 286 -12.52 -12.31 9.72
N MET A 287 -13.68 -11.70 9.93
CA MET A 287 -14.97 -12.25 9.55
C MET A 287 -15.24 -11.96 8.08
N ARG A 288 -15.63 -12.99 7.32
CA ARG A 288 -16.02 -12.81 5.92
C ARG A 288 -17.40 -12.17 5.86
N CYS A 289 -17.52 -11.05 5.16
CA CYS A 289 -18.79 -10.35 4.93
C CYS A 289 -19.49 -10.87 3.68
N ALA A 290 -20.77 -10.56 3.49
CA ALA A 290 -21.50 -10.97 2.30
C ALA A 290 -20.89 -10.36 1.04
N ASP A 291 -20.61 -9.05 1.08
CA ASP A 291 -19.98 -8.29 0.00
C ASP A 291 -19.40 -6.96 0.51
N HIS A 292 -18.86 -6.15 -0.39
CA HIS A 292 -18.27 -4.85 -0.08
C HIS A 292 -19.31 -3.80 0.39
N SER A 293 -20.57 -3.91 -0.03
CA SER A 293 -21.61 -2.94 0.37
C SER A 293 -21.90 -3.00 1.87
N GLU A 294 -21.71 -4.16 2.50
CA GLU A 294 -21.81 -4.29 3.95
C GLU A 294 -20.74 -3.46 4.67
N ILE A 295 -19.49 -3.50 4.20
CA ILE A 295 -18.40 -2.66 4.74
C ILE A 295 -18.77 -1.18 4.67
N LEU A 296 -19.26 -0.72 3.51
CA LEU A 296 -19.66 0.67 3.29
C LEU A 296 -20.83 1.10 4.20
N SER A 297 -21.71 0.17 4.57
CA SER A 297 -22.83 0.42 5.49
C SER A 297 -22.51 0.20 6.97
N GLY A 298 -21.25 -0.13 7.31
CA GLY A 298 -20.80 -0.38 8.68
C GLY A 298 -21.34 -1.69 9.27
N ARG A 299 -21.61 -2.68 8.43
CA ARG A 299 -22.12 -4.00 8.81
C ARG A 299 -21.22 -5.10 8.25
N CYS A 300 -21.40 -6.32 8.74
CA CYS A 300 -20.78 -7.51 8.16
C CYS A 300 -21.57 -8.73 8.62
N THR A 301 -22.30 -9.36 7.71
CA THR A 301 -22.98 -10.63 7.95
C THR A 301 -22.01 -11.75 7.62
N SER A 302 -21.76 -12.66 8.57
CA SER A 302 -20.85 -13.78 8.35
C SER A 302 -21.32 -14.64 7.17
N SER A 303 -20.52 -14.69 6.12
CA SER A 303 -20.84 -15.36 4.85
C SER A 303 -19.95 -16.57 4.55
N GLY A 304 -19.05 -16.94 5.47
CA GLY A 304 -18.09 -18.02 5.26
C GLY A 304 -17.07 -18.15 6.39
N PRO A 305 -16.02 -18.96 6.19
CA PRO A 305 -14.99 -19.15 7.20
C PRO A 305 -14.22 -17.85 7.48
N TYR A 306 -13.72 -17.74 8.70
CA TYR A 306 -12.80 -16.68 9.09
C TYR A 306 -11.45 -16.88 8.39
N ALA A 307 -10.75 -15.77 8.14
CA ALA A 307 -9.40 -15.79 7.58
C ALA A 307 -8.47 -14.90 8.41
N LYS A 308 -7.17 -15.18 8.36
CA LYS A 308 -6.15 -14.29 8.92
C LYS A 308 -5.86 -13.19 7.92
N MET A 309 -5.94 -11.92 8.32
CA MET A 309 -5.39 -10.83 7.53
C MET A 309 -3.86 -10.87 7.59
N GLY A 310 -3.19 -10.78 6.44
CA GLY A 310 -1.74 -10.84 6.34
C GLY A 310 -1.14 -12.16 6.84
N GLY A 311 0.04 -12.04 7.42
CA GLY A 311 0.77 -13.14 8.05
C GLY A 311 1.80 -13.84 7.16
N GLU A 312 2.48 -14.78 7.78
CA GLU A 312 3.49 -15.63 7.15
C GLU A 312 3.31 -17.07 7.67
N PRO A 313 3.10 -18.07 6.79
CA PRO A 313 2.94 -17.96 5.33
C PRO A 313 1.63 -17.27 4.93
N SER A 314 1.57 -16.81 3.67
CA SER A 314 0.36 -16.20 3.10
C SER A 314 -0.83 -17.17 3.06
N ASN A 315 -2.00 -16.64 2.70
CA ASN A 315 -3.22 -17.42 2.56
C ASN A 315 -3.34 -18.21 1.24
N ARG A 316 -2.26 -18.28 0.43
CA ARG A 316 -2.22 -19.08 -0.79
C ARG A 316 -2.64 -20.53 -0.52
N GLY A 317 -3.58 -21.04 -1.32
CA GLY A 317 -4.05 -22.43 -1.22
C GLY A 317 -5.01 -22.70 -0.04
N ARG A 318 -5.37 -21.68 0.75
CA ARG A 318 -6.30 -21.82 1.89
C ARG A 318 -7.77 -21.54 1.54
N GLY A 319 -8.08 -21.25 0.28
CA GLY A 319 -9.44 -20.92 -0.17
C GLY A 319 -9.96 -19.56 0.31
N VAL A 320 -9.06 -18.67 0.76
CA VAL A 320 -9.43 -17.34 1.26
C VAL A 320 -9.74 -16.43 0.08
N SER A 321 -11.01 -16.07 -0.08
CA SER A 321 -11.45 -15.07 -1.05
C SER A 321 -12.67 -14.28 -0.58
N GLY A 322 -12.89 -13.10 -1.17
CA GLY A 322 -13.98 -12.19 -0.85
C GLY A 322 -13.54 -11.01 0.03
N VAL A 323 -14.49 -10.50 0.80
CA VAL A 323 -14.33 -9.29 1.62
C VAL A 323 -14.38 -9.67 3.10
N TYR A 324 -13.45 -9.12 3.88
CA TYR A 324 -13.26 -9.44 5.29
C TYR A 324 -13.23 -8.19 6.14
N HIS A 325 -13.81 -8.29 7.33
CA HIS A 325 -13.82 -7.25 8.35
C HIS A 325 -13.19 -7.74 9.64
N LEU A 326 -12.51 -6.83 10.33
CA LEU A 326 -11.91 -7.06 11.64
C LEU A 326 -11.77 -5.73 12.38
N MET A 327 -11.53 -5.79 13.69
CA MET A 327 -11.24 -4.63 14.52
C MET A 327 -9.84 -4.74 15.12
N THR A 328 -9.16 -3.63 15.30
CA THR A 328 -7.82 -3.58 15.89
C THR A 328 -7.73 -2.59 17.05
N ASN A 329 -6.69 -2.71 17.88
CA ASN A 329 -6.40 -1.70 18.93
C ASN A 329 -5.88 -0.40 18.32
N SER A 330 -5.84 0.66 19.12
CA SER A 330 -5.27 1.97 18.71
C SER A 330 -3.75 2.03 18.74
N ALA A 331 -3.11 1.08 19.45
CA ALA A 331 -1.67 0.93 19.59
C ALA A 331 -1.30 -0.56 19.63
N ALA A 332 -0.03 -0.85 19.38
CA ALA A 332 0.51 -2.20 19.44
C ALA A 332 0.40 -2.81 20.86
N PRO A 333 0.09 -4.12 21.01
CA PRO A 333 -0.30 -5.03 19.94
C PRO A 333 -1.68 -4.67 19.38
N PHE A 334 -1.76 -4.54 18.06
CA PHE A 334 -2.97 -4.17 17.33
C PHE A 334 -3.94 -5.35 17.20
N ALA A 335 -3.42 -6.58 17.11
CA ALA A 335 -4.20 -7.80 16.98
C ALA A 335 -5.03 -8.08 18.25
N ARG A 336 -6.31 -8.43 18.05
CA ARG A 336 -7.26 -8.69 19.16
C ARG A 336 -7.55 -10.17 19.42
N GLY A 337 -7.17 -11.07 18.52
CA GLY A 337 -7.61 -12.47 18.56
C GLY A 337 -8.93 -12.65 17.84
#